data_AF-X1Q0B8-F1
#
_entry.id   AF-X1Q0B8-F1
#
_cell.length_a   1.000
_cell.length_b   1.000
_cell.length_c   1.000
_cell.angle_alpha   90.00
_cell.angle_beta   90.00
_cell.angle_gamma   90.00
#
_symmetry.space_group_name_H-M   'P 1'
#
loop_
_entity.id
_entity.type
_entity.pdbx_description
1 polymer ?
#
loop_
_entity_poly.entity_id
_entity_poly.type
_entity_poly.pdbx_seq_one_letter_code
_entity_poly.pdbx_strand_id
1 'polypeptide(L)'
;PQHFITLNEMWKRMDAIGRAPYIEAIRGRPLTARNRHIQENLKQLRDDEEITEYTFSVASGQGLPPASVTIVAGAGQINVNALLPGTPPIGYSFYMRYAGALLYGDPTDAIIRPMHTIESAHESSNLVIDGLTAGTYVCGCWIGWERDSDGRIHYGTQLTGRTINVT
;
A
#
# COMPACT_ATOMS: atom_id res chain seq x y z
N PRO A 1 -21.22 -9.46 2.77
CA PRO A 1 -20.71 -10.67 3.46
C PRO A 1 -19.44 -11.25 2.83
N GLN A 2 -19.39 -11.37 1.50
CA GLN A 2 -18.23 -11.90 0.75
C GLN A 2 -16.98 -11.01 0.82
N HIS A 3 -17.10 -9.69 0.65
CA HIS A 3 -15.94 -8.77 0.78
C HIS A 3 -15.20 -8.89 2.12
N PHE A 4 -15.92 -9.15 3.22
CA PHE A 4 -15.30 -9.33 4.54
C PHE A 4 -14.44 -10.60 4.60
N ILE A 5 -14.86 -11.67 3.92
CA ILE A 5 -14.12 -12.93 3.84
C ILE A 5 -12.85 -12.69 3.01
N THR A 6 -12.97 -12.07 1.83
CA THR A 6 -11.83 -11.77 0.95
C THR A 6 -10.79 -10.90 1.66
N LEU A 7 -11.20 -9.77 2.27
CA LEU A 7 -10.28 -8.89 3.00
C LEU A 7 -9.63 -9.58 4.22
N ASN A 8 -10.36 -10.48 4.88
CA ASN A 8 -9.80 -11.28 5.96
C ASN A 8 -8.72 -12.26 5.48
N GLU A 9 -8.95 -12.94 4.35
CA GLU A 9 -7.96 -13.85 3.77
C GLU A 9 -6.76 -13.10 3.20
N MET A 10 -6.97 -11.93 2.60
CA MET A 10 -5.90 -11.03 2.18
C MET A 10 -5.03 -10.63 3.38
N TRP A 11 -5.64 -10.20 4.49
CA TRP A 11 -4.89 -9.83 5.71
C TRP A 11 -3.96 -10.96 6.18
N LYS A 12 -4.44 -12.20 6.20
CA LYS A 12 -3.65 -13.37 6.65
C LYS A 12 -2.42 -13.65 5.78
N ARG A 13 -2.45 -13.27 4.50
CA ARG A 13 -1.36 -13.50 3.54
C ARG A 13 -0.53 -12.27 3.22
N MET A 14 -1.02 -11.10 3.58
CA MET A 14 -0.27 -9.85 3.51
C MET A 14 1.03 -9.99 4.31
N ASP A 15 2.13 -9.54 3.72
CA ASP A 15 3.44 -9.54 4.36
C ASP A 15 3.54 -8.47 5.46
N ALA A 16 4.71 -8.40 6.10
CA ALA A 16 4.94 -7.44 7.18
C ALA A 16 4.85 -5.99 6.67
N ILE A 17 5.35 -5.72 5.46
CA ILE A 17 5.39 -4.38 4.85
C ILE A 17 3.97 -3.87 4.59
N GLY A 18 3.12 -4.67 3.92
CA GLY A 18 1.74 -4.29 3.64
C GLY A 18 0.89 -4.11 4.90
N ARG A 19 1.21 -4.85 5.99
CA ARG A 19 0.51 -4.70 7.27
C ARG A 19 0.96 -3.48 8.08
N ALA A 20 2.19 -3.02 7.90
CA ALA A 20 2.81 -2.02 8.76
C ALA A 20 2.02 -0.69 8.85
N PRO A 21 1.48 -0.11 7.75
CA PRO A 21 0.65 1.09 7.83
C PRO A 21 -0.58 0.93 8.72
N TYR A 22 -1.23 -0.23 8.66
CA TYR A 22 -2.42 -0.53 9.46
C TYR A 22 -2.12 -0.73 10.93
N ILE A 23 -0.98 -1.35 11.24
CA ILE A 23 -0.50 -1.53 12.62
C ILE A 23 -0.19 -0.18 13.25
N GLU A 24 0.47 0.71 12.51
CA GLU A 24 0.80 2.02 13.06
C GLU A 24 -0.42 2.90 13.25
N ALA A 25 -1.37 2.91 12.30
CA ALA A 25 -2.56 3.74 12.38
C ALA A 25 -3.48 3.44 13.59
N ILE A 26 -3.39 2.24 14.16
CA ILE A 26 -4.16 1.83 15.35
C ILE A 26 -3.33 1.82 16.63
N ARG A 27 -2.05 2.18 16.59
CA ARG A 27 -1.22 2.20 17.79
C ARG A 27 -1.83 3.15 18.83
N GLY A 28 -2.03 2.63 20.04
CA GLY A 28 -2.68 3.38 21.14
C GLY A 28 -4.20 3.49 21.02
N ARG A 29 -4.86 2.76 20.12
CA ARG A 29 -6.31 2.73 19.94
C ARG A 29 -6.88 1.34 20.27
N PRO A 30 -8.14 1.21 20.71
CA PRO A 30 -8.77 -0.08 21.04
C PRO A 30 -9.18 -0.90 19.80
N LEU A 31 -8.54 -0.71 18.65
CA LEU A 31 -8.85 -1.38 17.38
C LEU A 31 -7.67 -2.26 16.96
N THR A 32 -7.93 -3.44 16.38
CA THR A 32 -6.87 -4.27 15.80
C THR A 32 -6.50 -3.80 14.39
N ALA A 33 -5.24 -4.01 13.98
CA ALA A 33 -4.77 -3.65 12.63
C ALA A 33 -5.57 -4.35 11.53
N ARG A 34 -5.97 -5.61 11.77
CA ARG A 34 -6.89 -6.34 10.88
C ARG A 34 -8.22 -5.63 10.72
N ASN A 35 -8.84 -5.19 11.82
CA ASN A 35 -10.12 -4.51 11.74
C ASN A 35 -9.99 -3.15 11.05
N ARG A 36 -8.85 -2.45 11.22
CA ARG A 36 -8.53 -1.23 10.48
C ARG A 36 -8.42 -1.48 8.98
N HIS A 37 -7.68 -2.51 8.59
CA HIS A 37 -7.54 -2.92 7.19
C HIS A 37 -8.90 -3.20 6.54
N ILE A 38 -9.74 -3.98 7.21
CA ILE A 38 -11.08 -4.29 6.74
C ILE A 38 -11.94 -3.03 6.69
N GLN A 39 -11.90 -2.16 7.71
CA GLN A 39 -12.73 -0.95 7.76
C GLN A 39 -12.44 -0.02 6.58
N GLU A 40 -11.17 0.24 6.27
CA GLU A 40 -10.79 1.17 5.21
C GLU A 40 -11.09 0.61 3.82
N ASN A 41 -10.80 -0.67 3.58
CA ASN A 41 -11.06 -1.29 2.28
C ASN A 41 -12.53 -1.61 2.06
N LEU A 42 -13.27 -2.03 3.09
CA LEU A 42 -14.70 -2.29 2.98
C LEU A 42 -15.49 -1.00 2.74
N LYS A 43 -14.97 0.17 3.14
CA LYS A 43 -15.61 1.45 2.83
C LYS A 43 -15.56 1.75 1.33
N GLN A 44 -14.46 1.42 0.66
CA GLN A 44 -14.28 1.66 -0.77
C GLN A 44 -14.96 0.56 -1.59
N LEU A 45 -14.64 -0.70 -1.29
CA LEU A 45 -14.94 -1.84 -2.16
C LEU A 45 -16.33 -2.47 -1.96
N ARG A 46 -17.21 -1.91 -1.11
CA ARG A 46 -18.47 -2.57 -0.73
C ARG A 46 -19.41 -2.77 -1.91
N ASP A 47 -19.44 -1.80 -2.80
CA ASP A 47 -20.38 -1.76 -3.93
C ASP A 47 -19.62 -1.76 -5.27
N ASP A 48 -18.31 -2.02 -5.23
CA ASP A 48 -17.45 -2.06 -6.41
C ASP A 48 -17.35 -3.48 -6.96
N GLU A 49 -17.37 -3.57 -8.29
CA GLU A 49 -17.14 -4.81 -9.04
C GLU A 49 -15.63 -5.04 -9.31
N GLU A 50 -14.78 -4.07 -8.95
CA GLU A 50 -13.35 -4.08 -9.23
C GLU A 50 -12.53 -3.62 -8.01
N ILE A 51 -11.36 -4.23 -7.79
CA ILE A 51 -10.46 -3.89 -6.68
C ILE A 51 -9.63 -2.60 -6.89
N THR A 52 -10.06 -1.71 -7.78
CA THR A 52 -9.29 -0.52 -8.22
C THR A 52 -9.02 0.48 -7.09
N GLU A 53 -9.97 0.64 -6.17
CA GLU A 53 -9.90 1.57 -5.04
C GLU A 53 -9.32 0.94 -3.76
N TYR A 54 -8.54 -0.14 -3.90
CA TYR A 54 -7.90 -0.78 -2.75
C TYR A 54 -6.94 0.18 -2.03
N THR A 55 -7.07 0.23 -0.71
CA THR A 55 -6.17 0.97 0.18
C THR A 55 -5.02 0.04 0.61
N PHE A 56 -3.82 0.31 0.14
CA PHE A 56 -2.53 -0.25 0.56
C PHE A 56 -2.00 0.42 1.84
N SER A 57 -2.11 1.75 1.96
CA SER A 57 -1.61 2.49 3.11
C SER A 57 -2.60 3.53 3.62
N VAL A 58 -2.63 3.66 4.95
CA VAL A 58 -3.43 4.62 5.70
C VAL A 58 -2.51 5.61 6.39
N ALA A 59 -2.90 6.90 6.39
CA ALA A 59 -2.13 7.91 7.09
C ALA A 59 -2.08 7.64 8.60
N SER A 60 -0.91 7.89 9.18
CA SER A 60 -0.67 7.88 10.61
C SER A 60 0.23 9.06 10.99
N GLY A 61 0.02 9.66 12.17
CA GLY A 61 0.76 10.85 12.58
C GLY A 61 0.61 12.00 11.59
N GLN A 62 1.74 12.59 11.18
CA GLN A 62 1.83 13.64 10.16
C GLN A 62 2.52 13.15 8.87
N GLY A 63 2.55 11.83 8.65
CA GLY A 63 3.18 11.26 7.45
C GLY A 63 2.51 11.78 6.17
N LEU A 64 3.30 12.30 5.24
CA LEU A 64 2.82 12.81 3.96
C LEU A 64 2.85 11.72 2.87
N PRO A 65 1.90 11.75 1.92
CA PRO A 65 1.96 10.89 0.74
C PRO A 65 3.15 11.27 -0.16
N PRO A 66 3.51 10.41 -1.14
CA PRO A 66 4.31 10.84 -2.27
C PRO A 66 3.72 12.07 -2.96
N ALA A 67 4.55 12.91 -3.58
CA ALA A 67 4.10 14.04 -4.40
C ALA A 67 3.49 13.57 -5.73
N SER A 68 4.09 12.53 -6.31
CA SER A 68 3.61 11.90 -7.54
C SER A 68 4.09 10.46 -7.60
N VAL A 69 3.42 9.66 -8.43
CA VAL A 69 3.75 8.27 -8.68
C VAL A 69 3.70 8.03 -10.19
N THR A 70 4.74 7.38 -10.71
CA THR A 70 4.76 6.83 -12.08
C THR A 70 4.92 5.32 -11.99
N ILE A 71 4.10 4.58 -12.72
CA ILE A 71 4.12 3.11 -12.73
C ILE A 71 4.27 2.63 -14.17
N VAL A 72 5.23 1.76 -14.39
CA VAL A 72 5.57 1.20 -15.70
C VAL A 72 5.71 -0.31 -15.60
N ALA A 73 4.96 -1.05 -16.41
CA ALA A 73 5.08 -2.50 -16.47
C ALA A 73 6.31 -2.90 -17.27
N GLY A 74 6.94 -3.98 -16.83
CA GLY A 74 7.94 -4.73 -17.58
C GLY A 74 7.56 -6.22 -17.61
N ALA A 75 8.39 -7.03 -18.25
CA ALA A 75 8.19 -8.48 -18.28
C ALA A 75 8.32 -9.06 -16.87
N GLY A 76 7.22 -9.61 -16.33
CA GLY A 76 7.16 -10.18 -14.98
C GLY A 76 7.47 -9.21 -13.82
N GLN A 77 7.40 -7.89 -14.05
CA GLN A 77 7.73 -6.89 -13.04
C GLN A 77 6.95 -5.58 -13.23
N ILE A 78 6.88 -4.78 -12.17
CA ILE A 78 6.34 -3.42 -12.18
C ILE A 78 7.38 -2.48 -11.59
N ASN A 79 7.75 -1.47 -12.36
CA ASN A 79 8.62 -0.38 -11.93
C ASN A 79 7.75 0.77 -11.40
N VAL A 80 7.99 1.14 -10.16
CA VAL A 80 7.29 2.20 -9.46
C VAL A 80 8.27 3.29 -9.10
N ASN A 81 8.01 4.51 -9.58
CA ASN A 81 8.74 5.69 -9.16
C ASN A 81 7.82 6.60 -8.34
N ALA A 82 8.07 6.67 -7.03
CA ALA A 82 7.37 7.55 -6.11
C ALA A 82 8.28 8.75 -5.77
N LEU A 83 7.84 9.95 -6.11
CA LEU A 83 8.55 11.19 -5.80
C LEU A 83 8.21 11.65 -4.39
N LEU A 84 9.23 11.98 -3.60
CA LEU A 84 9.03 12.56 -2.27
C LEU A 84 8.37 13.94 -2.35
N PRO A 85 7.55 14.32 -1.36
CA PRO A 85 7.13 15.71 -1.22
C PRO A 85 8.35 16.60 -0.98
N GLY A 86 8.36 17.79 -1.59
CA GLY A 86 9.53 18.66 -1.60
C GLY A 86 9.98 19.15 -0.21
N THR A 87 9.14 19.07 0.81
CA THR A 87 9.52 19.38 2.20
C THR A 87 8.94 18.32 3.14
N PRO A 88 9.79 17.65 3.95
CA PRO A 88 9.33 16.75 5.00
C PRO A 88 8.39 17.45 6.00
N PRO A 89 7.47 16.71 6.65
CA PRO A 89 6.72 17.24 7.78
C PRO A 89 7.65 17.72 8.90
N ILE A 90 7.27 18.77 9.63
CA ILE A 90 8.06 19.26 10.76
C ILE A 90 8.22 18.16 11.82
N GLY A 91 9.46 17.86 12.20
CA GLY A 91 9.80 16.83 13.19
C GLY A 91 9.78 15.40 12.62
N TYR A 92 9.85 15.27 11.30
CA TYR A 92 9.95 14.00 10.60
C TYR A 92 11.07 14.03 9.56
N SER A 93 11.74 12.89 9.44
CA SER A 93 12.74 12.62 8.44
C SER A 93 12.25 11.53 7.48
N PHE A 94 12.70 11.57 6.23
CA PHE A 94 12.42 10.49 5.28
C PHE A 94 13.01 9.18 5.82
N TYR A 95 12.23 8.10 5.78
CA TYR A 95 12.68 6.78 6.20
C TYR A 95 12.76 5.82 5.01
N MET A 96 11.61 5.53 4.39
CA MET A 96 11.52 4.57 3.28
C MET A 96 10.35 4.91 2.35
N ARG A 97 10.50 4.52 1.08
CA ARG A 97 9.37 4.44 0.14
C ARG A 97 8.93 2.99 0.02
N TYR A 98 7.64 2.81 -0.21
CA TYR A 98 7.01 1.50 -0.33
C TYR A 98 6.13 1.47 -1.56
N ALA A 99 6.04 0.29 -2.18
CA ALA A 99 5.07 0.02 -3.22
C ALA A 99 4.42 -1.35 -2.97
N GLY A 100 3.17 -1.47 -3.40
CA GLY A 100 2.40 -2.70 -3.34
C GLY A 100 1.66 -2.93 -4.65
N ALA A 101 1.53 -4.19 -5.05
CA ALA A 101 0.74 -4.63 -6.20
C ALA A 101 -0.18 -5.78 -5.81
N LEU A 102 -1.40 -5.74 -6.35
CA LEU A 102 -2.42 -6.78 -6.20
C LEU A 102 -2.97 -7.13 -7.57
N LEU A 103 -3.18 -8.42 -7.84
CA LEU A 103 -3.84 -8.84 -9.06
C LEU A 103 -5.24 -8.19 -9.14
N TYR A 104 -5.58 -7.63 -10.30
CA TYR A 104 -6.88 -7.03 -10.55
C TYR A 104 -7.97 -8.09 -10.65
N GLY A 105 -9.19 -7.71 -10.28
CA GLY A 105 -10.38 -8.55 -10.37
C GLY A 105 -11.45 -8.15 -9.36
N ASP A 106 -12.50 -8.97 -9.28
CA ASP A 106 -13.64 -8.75 -8.41
C ASP A 106 -13.24 -8.86 -6.92
N PRO A 107 -13.51 -7.85 -6.08
CA PRO A 107 -13.19 -7.88 -4.65
C PRO A 107 -14.08 -8.84 -3.84
N THR A 108 -15.19 -9.35 -4.40
CA THR A 108 -16.05 -10.40 -3.82
C THR A 108 -15.53 -11.80 -4.05
N ASP A 109 -14.73 -12.00 -5.10
CA ASP A 109 -14.15 -13.31 -5.39
C ASP A 109 -13.31 -13.75 -4.20
N ALA A 110 -13.60 -14.95 -3.69
CA ALA A 110 -12.79 -15.60 -2.66
C ALA A 110 -11.39 -15.99 -3.17
N ILE A 111 -11.07 -15.64 -4.42
CA ILE A 111 -9.77 -15.86 -5.04
C ILE A 111 -8.72 -15.12 -4.23
N ILE A 112 -7.77 -15.90 -3.72
CA ILE A 112 -6.76 -15.35 -2.86
C ILE A 112 -5.67 -14.70 -3.69
N ARG A 113 -5.54 -13.37 -3.54
CA ARG A 113 -4.56 -12.56 -4.24
C ARG A 113 -3.44 -12.19 -3.27
N PRO A 114 -2.22 -12.74 -3.41
CA PRO A 114 -1.10 -12.27 -2.61
C PRO A 114 -0.81 -10.81 -2.97
N MET A 115 -0.56 -10.00 -1.94
CA MET A 115 0.00 -8.67 -2.14
C MET A 115 1.51 -8.82 -2.31
N HIS A 116 2.03 -8.27 -3.38
CA HIS A 116 3.46 -8.16 -3.59
C HIS A 116 3.87 -6.76 -3.11
N THR A 117 4.84 -6.67 -2.20
CA THR A 117 5.34 -5.37 -1.73
C THR A 117 6.85 -5.28 -1.85
N ILE A 118 7.34 -4.05 -1.92
CA ILE A 118 8.77 -3.73 -1.96
C ILE A 118 9.00 -2.41 -1.21
N GLU A 119 10.19 -2.25 -0.63
CA GLU A 119 10.62 -1.04 0.06
C GLU A 119 11.99 -0.57 -0.43
N SER A 120 12.26 0.74 -0.28
CA SER A 120 13.58 1.30 -0.57
C SER A 120 13.86 2.50 0.33
N ALA A 121 15.04 2.48 0.96
CA ALA A 121 15.57 3.61 1.73
C ALA A 121 16.29 4.65 0.87
N HIS A 122 16.38 4.45 -0.45
CA HIS A 122 16.90 5.47 -1.35
C HIS A 122 15.77 6.41 -1.76
N GLU A 123 16.04 7.71 -1.86
CA GLU A 123 15.02 8.73 -2.21
C GLU A 123 14.72 8.79 -3.72
N SER A 124 15.67 8.36 -4.56
CA SER A 124 15.64 8.55 -6.02
C SER A 124 15.57 7.26 -6.85
N SER A 125 15.64 6.08 -6.23
CA SER A 125 15.58 4.80 -6.94
C SER A 125 14.16 4.47 -7.43
N ASN A 126 14.05 3.60 -8.44
CA ASN A 126 12.77 2.95 -8.70
C ASN A 126 12.58 1.80 -7.70
N LEU A 127 11.36 1.65 -7.23
CA LEU A 127 10.88 0.46 -6.54
C LEU A 127 10.50 -0.57 -7.61
N VAL A 128 11.15 -1.73 -7.61
CA VAL A 128 10.86 -2.79 -8.59
C VAL A 128 10.16 -3.92 -7.87
N ILE A 129 8.89 -4.13 -8.23
CA ILE A 129 8.12 -5.30 -7.80
C ILE A 129 8.34 -6.38 -8.85
N ASP A 130 9.09 -7.43 -8.53
CA ASP A 130 9.44 -8.52 -9.45
C ASP A 130 8.68 -9.82 -9.13
N GLY A 131 8.95 -10.87 -9.91
CA GLY A 131 8.34 -12.19 -9.72
C GLY A 131 6.83 -12.23 -10.00
N LEU A 132 6.31 -11.28 -10.77
CA LEU A 132 4.90 -11.19 -11.11
C LEU A 132 4.57 -12.10 -12.30
N THR A 133 3.41 -12.74 -12.23
CA THR A 133 2.84 -13.45 -13.38
C THR A 133 2.20 -12.45 -14.35
N ALA A 134 2.04 -12.83 -15.62
CA ALA A 134 1.30 -12.03 -16.58
C ALA A 134 -0.14 -11.77 -16.09
N GLY A 135 -0.61 -10.53 -16.20
CA GLY A 135 -1.92 -10.12 -15.72
C GLY A 135 -2.04 -8.63 -15.44
N THR A 136 -3.25 -8.18 -15.14
CA THR A 136 -3.52 -6.80 -14.73
C THR A 136 -3.35 -6.67 -13.22
N TYR A 137 -2.65 -5.64 -12.75
CA TYR A 137 -2.41 -5.38 -11.33
C TYR A 137 -2.87 -3.97 -10.93
N VAL A 138 -3.48 -3.84 -9.75
CA VAL A 138 -3.68 -2.57 -9.06
C VAL A 138 -2.45 -2.29 -8.21
N CYS A 139 -1.91 -1.07 -8.28
CA CYS A 139 -0.68 -0.70 -7.61
C CYS A 139 -0.82 0.56 -6.76
N GLY A 140 -0.19 0.57 -5.59
CA GLY A 140 -0.17 1.71 -4.68
C GLY A 140 1.21 1.96 -4.14
N CYS A 141 1.51 3.21 -3.81
CA CYS A 141 2.81 3.61 -3.26
C CYS A 141 2.61 4.55 -2.08
N TRP A 142 3.44 4.44 -1.06
CA TRP A 142 3.38 5.29 0.11
C TRP A 142 4.78 5.54 0.68
N ILE A 143 4.87 6.50 1.60
CA ILE A 143 6.14 6.88 2.25
C ILE A 143 6.02 6.62 3.74
N GLY A 144 7.08 6.04 4.31
CA GLY A 144 7.33 6.03 5.74
C GLY A 144 8.22 7.20 6.12
N TRP A 145 7.83 7.87 7.20
CA TRP A 145 8.50 8.99 7.81
C TRP A 145 8.89 8.63 9.23
N GLU A 146 10.15 8.76 9.57
CA GLU A 146 10.59 8.60 10.95
C GLU A 146 10.35 9.89 11.72
N ARG A 147 9.66 9.82 12.87
CA ARG A 147 9.47 10.98 13.74
C ARG A 147 10.73 11.18 14.58
N ASP A 148 11.32 12.36 14.50
CA ASP A 148 12.61 12.68 15.14
C ASP A 148 12.56 12.56 16.67
N SER A 149 11.38 12.76 17.28
CA SER A 149 11.24 12.77 18.75
C SER A 149 11.24 11.38 19.41
N ASP A 150 10.93 10.31 18.66
CA ASP A 150 10.83 8.96 19.24
C ASP A 150 11.21 7.81 18.28
N GLY A 151 11.75 8.12 17.10
CA GLY A 151 12.21 7.14 16.11
C GLY A 151 11.10 6.27 15.53
N ARG A 152 9.83 6.65 15.72
CA ARG A 152 8.71 5.86 15.21
C ARG A 152 8.45 6.15 13.75
N ILE A 153 8.14 5.10 13.00
CA ILE A 153 7.77 5.22 11.59
C ILE A 153 6.28 5.50 11.49
N HIS A 154 5.97 6.57 10.79
CA HIS A 154 4.62 7.01 10.45
C HIS A 154 4.44 6.99 8.93
N TYR A 155 3.34 6.41 8.49
CA TYR A 155 3.05 6.24 7.07
C TYR A 155 2.15 7.34 6.54
N GLY A 156 2.43 7.83 5.34
CA GLY A 156 1.50 8.65 4.57
C GLY A 156 0.39 7.84 3.93
N THR A 157 -0.67 8.52 3.48
CA THR A 157 -1.65 7.90 2.59
C THR A 157 -0.96 7.44 1.31
N GLN A 158 -1.52 6.41 0.69
CA GLN A 158 -1.04 6.00 -0.62
C GLN A 158 -1.31 7.05 -1.69
N LEU A 159 -0.50 7.02 -2.75
CA LEU A 159 -0.92 7.40 -4.09
C LEU A 159 -1.03 6.14 -4.94
N THR A 160 -2.18 5.97 -5.59
CA THR A 160 -2.43 4.87 -6.51
C THR A 160 -1.95 5.27 -7.90
N GLY A 161 -1.03 4.51 -8.47
CA GLY A 161 -0.85 4.50 -9.92
C GLY A 161 -1.73 3.38 -10.45
N ARG A 162 -2.67 3.72 -11.33
CA ARG A 162 -3.79 2.89 -11.78
C ARG A 162 -3.40 1.48 -12.27
N THR A 163 -4.43 0.67 -12.57
CA THR A 163 -4.28 -0.66 -13.14
C THR A 163 -3.24 -0.73 -14.26
N ILE A 164 -2.35 -1.71 -14.19
CA ILE A 164 -1.27 -1.88 -15.14
C ILE A 164 -1.15 -3.33 -15.59
N ASN A 165 -0.89 -3.54 -16.87
CA ASN A 165 -0.79 -4.87 -17.46
C ASN A 165 0.67 -5.33 -17.49
N VAL A 166 0.97 -6.37 -16.71
CA VAL A 166 2.24 -7.08 -16.74
C VAL A 166 2.17 -8.13 -17.85
N THR A 167 3.18 -8.12 -18.72
CA THR A 167 3.36 -9.10 -19.81
C THR A 167 4.23 -10.26 -19.39
#